data_AF-A0A6J8DD13-F1
#
_entry.id   AF-A0A6J8DD13-F1
#
_cell.length_a   1.000
_cell.length_b   1.000
_cell.length_c   1.000
_cell.angle_alpha   90.00
_cell.angle_beta   90.00
_cell.angle_gamma   90.00
#
_symmetry.space_group_name_H-M   'P 1'
#
loop_
_entity.id
_entity.type
_entity.pdbx_description
1 polymer ?
#
loop_
_entity_poly.entity_id
_entity_poly.type
_entity_poly.pdbx_seq_one_letter_code
_entity_poly.pdbx_strand_id
1 'polypeptide(L)'
;MAHKTSKPSCSIKKEKFLIDKVPFQQFLSKSTLFRFFKFGSNCNANANHSFSGSNCDLKRKVDQNERQWYGILMSQLFESGYSFLQSKLDRKKSTCSDEKLTALKILIKFFAEKDIHEKNIQNALEKMKSTENKESVLVMALAEHLFGKLSPGQQYVVDSRIKDKGNNCQEKIDNKCKCGCDTEICFGATGIGHADVWHGFVDIMMTSSDHKPESTASVYLALNDDGPSRNKKIKTSDRNEEEDNYNLSESVQESSLNKIQDRATAETVVFALAYQIINPISAVFIPKIIICPNEFYIVMYEPVHDVLVWSTEFPLICQSDFKLQGVSIVALWMVLNYKLFCNGVEELFDDVSEIKADFSNQIDVENWEIYKSKLEIGVQSFGAAPHINLVHSLREVDFVFPKLK
;
A
#
# COMPACT_ATOMS: atom_id res chain seq x y z
N MET A 1 -3.16 43.21 33.15
CA MET A 1 -3.69 42.73 31.85
C MET A 1 -3.04 41.39 31.54
N ALA A 2 -3.75 40.29 31.76
CA ALA A 2 -3.27 38.95 31.41
C ALA A 2 -4.23 38.40 30.34
N HIS A 3 -3.75 38.27 29.10
CA HIS A 3 -4.49 37.67 28.01
C HIS A 3 -4.68 36.17 28.30
N LYS A 4 -5.87 35.79 28.75
CA LYS A 4 -6.35 34.40 28.69
C LYS A 4 -6.60 34.06 27.23
N THR A 5 -5.66 33.37 26.61
CA THR A 5 -5.89 32.66 25.35
C THR A 5 -6.76 31.44 25.63
N SER A 6 -8.07 31.58 25.43
CA SER A 6 -9.00 30.44 25.46
C SER A 6 -8.69 29.53 24.28
N LYS A 7 -8.17 28.32 24.54
CA LYS A 7 -8.10 27.27 23.52
C LYS A 7 -9.52 26.94 23.04
N PRO A 8 -9.76 26.77 21.72
CA PRO A 8 -11.09 26.49 21.21
C PRO A 8 -11.61 25.16 21.76
N SER A 9 -12.81 25.17 22.35
CA SER A 9 -13.50 23.95 22.75
C SER A 9 -13.97 23.21 21.49
N CYS A 10 -13.54 21.97 21.34
CA CYS A 10 -13.93 21.03 20.29
C CYS A 10 -15.41 20.62 20.48
N SER A 11 -16.33 21.57 20.26
CA SER A 11 -17.77 21.32 20.17
C SER A 11 -18.15 21.35 18.69
N ILE A 12 -18.33 20.17 18.11
CA ILE A 12 -19.11 20.04 16.87
C ILE A 12 -20.48 20.62 17.25
N LYS A 13 -20.89 21.72 16.58
CA LYS A 13 -22.25 22.25 16.73
C LYS A 13 -23.23 21.09 16.58
N LYS A 14 -24.42 21.19 17.19
CA LYS A 14 -25.51 20.19 17.19
C LYS A 14 -26.00 19.72 15.79
N GLU A 15 -25.20 19.83 14.73
CA GLU A 15 -25.31 19.02 13.53
C GLU A 15 -25.15 17.56 13.94
N LYS A 16 -26.30 16.93 14.16
CA LYS A 16 -26.58 15.50 14.09
C LYS A 16 -25.33 14.68 13.73
N PHE A 17 -24.66 14.16 14.76
CA PHE A 17 -23.85 12.95 14.67
C PHE A 17 -24.82 11.78 14.41
N LEU A 18 -25.52 11.83 13.27
CA LEU A 18 -26.41 10.81 12.70
C LEU A 18 -25.55 9.90 11.84
N ILE A 19 -24.52 9.33 12.45
CA ILE A 19 -23.79 8.26 11.83
C ILE A 19 -24.29 7.01 12.52
N ASP A 20 -24.54 5.99 11.73
CA ASP A 20 -24.67 4.65 12.27
C ASP A 20 -23.45 4.39 13.15
N LYS A 21 -23.67 4.24 14.46
CA LYS A 21 -22.60 3.99 15.42
C LYS A 21 -22.09 2.56 15.31
N VAL A 22 -22.85 1.68 14.67
CA VAL A 22 -22.58 0.23 14.62
C VAL A 22 -21.20 -0.06 14.03
N PRO A 23 -20.79 0.48 12.86
CA PRO A 23 -19.44 0.26 12.32
C PRO A 23 -18.31 0.66 13.28
N PHE A 24 -18.49 1.76 14.02
CA PHE A 24 -17.49 2.26 14.96
C PHE A 24 -17.41 1.38 16.21
N GLN A 25 -18.56 1.00 16.77
CA GLN A 25 -18.62 0.12 17.93
C GLN A 25 -18.07 -1.28 17.62
N GLN A 26 -18.44 -1.83 16.45
CA GLN A 26 -17.92 -3.10 15.98
C GLN A 26 -16.40 -3.04 15.75
N PHE A 27 -15.91 -1.96 15.14
CA PHE A 27 -14.47 -1.74 14.95
C PHE A 27 -13.71 -1.71 16.27
N LEU A 28 -14.21 -0.99 17.27
CA LEU A 28 -13.58 -0.90 18.59
C LEU A 28 -13.59 -2.24 19.34
N SER A 29 -14.51 -3.14 19.01
CA SER A 29 -14.58 -4.50 19.57
C SER A 29 -13.76 -5.55 18.82
N LYS A 30 -13.28 -5.23 17.60
CA LYS A 30 -12.59 -6.21 16.74
C LYS A 30 -11.10 -6.26 17.06
N SER A 31 -10.62 -7.46 17.34
CA SER A 31 -9.19 -7.74 17.45
C SER A 31 -8.60 -8.02 16.06
N THR A 32 -7.81 -7.08 15.55
CA THR A 32 -6.98 -7.30 14.36
C THR A 32 -5.53 -7.31 14.78
N LEU A 33 -4.77 -8.30 14.30
CA LEU A 33 -3.38 -8.51 14.68
C LEU A 33 -2.44 -8.05 13.57
N PHE A 34 -1.38 -7.34 13.95
CA PHE A 34 -0.19 -7.11 13.14
C PHE A 34 0.92 -8.03 13.63
N ARG A 35 1.59 -8.71 12.71
CA ARG A 35 2.69 -9.64 12.98
C ARG A 35 4.01 -9.01 12.56
N PHE A 36 5.06 -9.22 13.34
CA PHE A 36 6.40 -8.75 13.03
C PHE A 36 7.13 -9.74 12.11
N PHE A 37 7.93 -9.20 11.19
CA PHE A 37 8.70 -9.98 10.22
C PHE A 37 10.17 -9.59 10.26
N LYS A 38 11.03 -10.56 9.94
CA LYS A 38 12.45 -10.38 9.65
C LYS A 38 12.80 -10.84 8.25
N PHE A 39 13.76 -10.14 7.66
CA PHE A 39 14.40 -10.49 6.41
C PHE A 39 15.32 -11.70 6.65
N GLY A 40 15.18 -12.71 5.79
CA GLY A 40 16.05 -13.85 5.70
C GLY A 40 17.28 -13.56 4.85
N SER A 41 18.19 -14.54 4.79
CA SER A 41 19.46 -14.42 4.07
C SER A 41 19.31 -14.38 2.54
N ASN A 42 18.20 -14.87 2.00
CA ASN A 42 17.96 -14.84 0.55
C ASN A 42 17.05 -13.65 0.25
N CYS A 43 17.64 -12.50 -0.08
CA CYS A 43 16.91 -11.32 -0.47
C CYS A 43 17.65 -10.59 -1.59
N ASN A 44 16.98 -10.32 -2.71
CA ASN A 44 17.63 -9.68 -3.87
C ASN A 44 17.62 -8.14 -3.83
N ALA A 45 17.53 -7.56 -2.63
CA ALA A 45 17.54 -6.11 -2.43
C ALA A 45 18.88 -5.43 -2.78
N ASN A 46 19.98 -6.19 -2.84
CA ASN A 46 21.31 -5.71 -3.25
C ASN A 46 21.52 -5.62 -4.77
N ALA A 47 20.46 -5.75 -5.56
CA ALA A 47 20.56 -5.77 -7.01
C ALA A 47 19.42 -5.01 -7.68
N ASN A 48 19.68 -4.61 -8.93
CA ASN A 48 18.73 -4.01 -9.84
C ASN A 48 17.58 -5.00 -10.11
N HIS A 49 16.49 -4.86 -9.36
CA HIS A 49 15.28 -5.62 -9.57
C HIS A 49 14.06 -4.73 -9.50
N SER A 50 13.24 -4.80 -10.54
CA SER A 50 11.88 -4.27 -10.47
C SER A 50 11.09 -4.95 -9.34
N PHE A 51 10.06 -4.30 -8.79
CA PHE A 51 9.18 -4.90 -7.79
C PHE A 51 8.51 -6.21 -8.25
N SER A 52 8.24 -6.37 -9.55
CA SER A 52 7.75 -7.64 -10.09
C SER A 52 8.77 -8.77 -10.04
N GLY A 53 10.06 -8.45 -9.91
CA GLY A 53 11.16 -9.39 -9.77
C GLY A 53 11.80 -9.40 -8.38
N SER A 54 11.20 -8.73 -7.38
CA SER A 54 11.68 -8.82 -6.01
C SER A 54 11.45 -10.22 -5.46
N ASN A 55 12.42 -10.74 -4.73
CA ASN A 55 12.36 -12.02 -4.06
C ASN A 55 13.06 -11.88 -2.71
N CYS A 56 12.38 -12.25 -1.64
CA CYS A 56 12.93 -12.12 -0.31
C CYS A 56 12.34 -13.11 0.68
N ASP A 57 13.17 -13.92 1.32
CA ASP A 57 12.75 -14.84 2.35
C ASP A 57 12.27 -14.08 3.59
N LEU A 58 10.97 -13.82 3.71
CA LEU A 58 10.40 -13.21 4.92
C LEU A 58 10.07 -14.27 5.97
N LYS A 59 10.63 -14.10 7.16
CA LYS A 59 10.35 -14.97 8.31
C LYS A 59 9.56 -14.21 9.35
N ARG A 60 8.52 -14.84 9.87
CA ARG A 60 7.74 -14.30 10.99
C ARG A 60 8.59 -14.34 12.25
N LYS A 61 8.53 -13.28 13.06
CA LYS A 61 9.14 -13.28 14.38
C LYS A 61 8.29 -14.14 15.32
N VAL A 62 8.95 -15.05 16.03
CA VAL A 62 8.37 -15.89 17.07
C VAL A 62 9.10 -15.62 18.38
N ASP A 63 8.40 -15.79 19.50
CA ASP A 63 8.93 -15.63 20.85
C ASP A 63 10.18 -16.49 21.09
N GLN A 64 10.91 -16.22 22.17
CA GLN A 64 12.14 -16.94 22.52
C GLN A 64 11.97 -18.46 22.65
N ASN A 65 10.73 -18.94 22.79
CA ASN A 65 10.41 -20.37 22.89
C ASN A 65 9.89 -20.96 21.56
N GLU A 66 9.81 -20.15 20.50
CA GLU A 66 9.19 -20.44 19.19
C GLU A 66 7.73 -20.89 19.27
N ARG A 67 7.02 -20.56 20.36
CA ARG A 67 5.65 -21.04 20.64
C ARG A 67 4.58 -20.07 20.19
N GLN A 68 4.87 -18.76 20.28
CA GLN A 68 3.92 -17.72 19.93
C GLN A 68 4.57 -16.70 19.00
N TRP A 69 3.77 -16.16 18.08
CA TRP A 69 4.25 -15.19 17.12
C TRP A 69 4.25 -13.81 17.77
N TYR A 70 5.31 -13.04 17.56
CA TYR A 70 5.30 -11.64 17.97
C TYR A 70 4.26 -10.89 17.14
N GLY A 71 3.35 -10.23 17.82
CA GLY A 71 2.35 -9.40 17.19
C GLY A 71 1.79 -8.36 18.14
N ILE A 72 1.22 -7.32 17.54
CA ILE A 72 0.61 -6.19 18.21
C ILE A 72 -0.82 -6.02 17.68
N LEU A 73 -1.77 -5.74 18.57
CA LEU A 73 -3.14 -5.48 18.15
C LEU A 73 -3.24 -4.11 17.47
N MET A 74 -4.12 -3.98 16.49
CA MET A 74 -4.43 -2.70 15.86
C MET A 74 -4.87 -1.64 16.89
N SER A 75 -5.60 -2.06 17.94
CA SER A 75 -6.01 -1.18 19.03
C SER A 75 -4.85 -0.65 19.88
N GLN A 76 -3.72 -1.36 19.90
CA GLN A 76 -2.50 -0.91 20.56
C GLN A 76 -1.66 -0.05 19.61
N LEU A 77 -1.47 -0.52 18.37
CA LEU A 77 -0.71 0.20 17.34
C LEU A 77 -1.34 1.57 16.99
N PHE A 78 -2.67 1.68 17.08
CA PHE A 78 -3.42 2.91 16.83
C PHE A 78 -4.22 3.36 18.06
N GLU A 79 -3.67 3.20 19.27
CA GLU A 79 -4.33 3.56 20.54
C GLU A 79 -4.86 5.00 20.52
N SER A 80 -4.06 5.94 19.99
CA SER A 80 -4.42 7.35 19.82
C SER A 80 -5.68 7.55 18.97
N GLY A 81 -5.87 6.72 17.94
CA GLY A 81 -7.06 6.70 17.09
C GLY A 81 -8.27 6.06 17.77
N TYR A 82 -8.08 4.92 18.43
CA TYR A 82 -9.13 4.22 19.18
C TYR A 82 -9.69 5.10 20.30
N SER A 83 -8.81 5.66 21.13
CA SER A 83 -9.16 6.58 22.22
C SER A 83 -9.88 7.82 21.71
N PHE A 84 -9.47 8.36 20.55
CA PHE A 84 -10.16 9.47 19.90
C PHE A 84 -11.59 9.09 19.50
N LEU A 85 -11.79 7.98 18.76
CA LEU A 85 -13.12 7.53 18.34
C LEU A 85 -14.03 7.21 19.52
N GLN A 86 -13.54 6.49 20.53
CA GLN A 86 -14.28 6.19 21.75
C GLN A 86 -14.76 7.47 22.44
N SER A 87 -13.89 8.49 22.55
CA SER A 87 -14.26 9.78 23.17
C SER A 87 -15.42 10.47 22.44
N LYS A 88 -15.50 10.34 21.10
CA LYS A 88 -16.57 10.92 20.29
C LYS A 88 -17.88 10.13 20.43
N LEU A 89 -17.81 8.80 20.50
CA LEU A 89 -18.99 7.96 20.73
C LEU A 89 -19.61 8.22 22.11
N ASP A 90 -18.77 8.38 23.13
CA ASP A 90 -19.17 8.69 24.51
C ASP A 90 -19.64 10.14 24.69
N ARG A 91 -19.53 10.99 23.65
CA ARG A 91 -19.81 12.44 23.70
C ARG A 91 -19.04 13.17 24.80
N LYS A 92 -17.85 12.69 25.14
CA LYS A 92 -16.96 13.33 26.10
C LYS A 92 -16.41 14.63 25.49
N LYS A 93 -16.47 15.73 26.26
CA LYS A 93 -15.78 16.98 25.89
C LYS A 93 -14.28 16.75 26.07
N SER A 94 -13.58 16.55 24.96
CA SER A 94 -12.12 16.43 24.92
C SER A 94 -11.52 17.54 24.07
N THR A 95 -10.36 18.05 24.47
CA THR A 95 -9.51 18.84 23.59
C THR A 95 -8.98 17.91 22.50
N CYS A 96 -9.16 18.29 21.25
CA CYS A 96 -8.80 17.49 20.09
C CYS A 96 -8.14 18.43 19.06
N SER A 97 -7.17 17.96 18.26
CA SER A 97 -6.61 18.81 17.20
C SER A 97 -7.62 18.98 16.06
N ASP A 98 -7.53 20.12 15.36
CA ASP A 98 -8.37 20.41 14.19
C ASP A 98 -8.14 19.40 13.05
N GLU A 99 -6.93 18.85 12.96
CA GLU A 99 -6.55 17.79 12.01
C GLU A 99 -7.34 16.50 12.27
N LYS A 100 -7.39 16.02 13.53
CA LYS A 100 -8.19 14.83 13.89
C LYS A 100 -9.67 15.02 13.62
N LEU A 101 -10.19 16.23 13.82
CA LEU A 101 -11.58 16.56 13.44
C LEU A 101 -11.80 16.56 11.94
N THR A 102 -10.83 17.07 11.19
CA THR A 102 -10.88 17.10 9.72
C THR A 102 -10.87 15.68 9.18
N ALA A 103 -9.95 14.83 9.66
CA ALA A 103 -9.93 13.41 9.35
C ALA A 103 -11.27 12.73 9.68
N LEU A 104 -11.85 13.01 10.85
CA LEU A 104 -13.15 12.46 11.21
C LEU A 104 -14.23 12.90 10.21
N LYS A 105 -14.34 14.19 9.87
CA LYS A 105 -15.33 14.69 8.90
C LYS A 105 -15.24 13.98 7.55
N ILE A 106 -14.04 13.64 7.09
CA ILE A 106 -13.83 12.85 5.86
C ILE A 106 -14.51 11.49 5.99
N LEU A 107 -14.27 10.78 7.11
CA LEU A 107 -14.93 9.49 7.38
C LEU A 107 -16.46 9.61 7.47
N ILE A 108 -16.97 10.65 8.14
CA ILE A 108 -18.41 10.92 8.23
C ILE A 108 -19.01 11.08 6.82
N LYS A 109 -18.36 11.91 5.99
CA LYS A 109 -18.80 12.16 4.62
C LYS A 109 -18.81 10.88 3.80
N PHE A 110 -17.76 10.06 3.91
CA PHE A 110 -17.70 8.76 3.24
C PHE A 110 -18.90 7.89 3.61
N PHE A 111 -19.23 7.77 4.90
CA PHE A 111 -20.37 6.97 5.33
C PHE A 111 -21.72 7.53 4.86
N ALA A 112 -21.85 8.85 4.73
CA ALA A 112 -23.06 9.47 4.17
C ALA A 112 -23.24 9.17 2.66
N GLU A 113 -22.13 8.94 1.94
CA GLU A 113 -22.09 8.66 0.50
C GLU A 113 -21.80 7.17 0.19
N LYS A 114 -21.76 6.31 1.22
CA LYS A 114 -21.27 4.92 1.13
C LYS A 114 -21.97 4.11 0.04
N ASP A 115 -23.30 4.19 -0.03
CA ASP A 115 -24.09 3.42 -1.02
C ASP A 115 -23.72 3.80 -2.47
N ILE A 116 -23.33 5.05 -2.72
CA ILE A 116 -22.88 5.52 -4.04
C ILE A 116 -21.51 4.89 -4.36
N HIS A 117 -20.59 4.93 -3.40
CA HIS A 117 -19.25 4.36 -3.56
C HIS A 117 -19.31 2.84 -3.75
N GLU A 118 -20.14 2.14 -2.97
CA GLU A 118 -20.39 0.71 -3.10
C GLU A 118 -20.90 0.34 -4.48
N LYS A 119 -21.95 1.02 -4.95
CA LYS A 119 -22.52 0.77 -6.27
C LYS A 119 -21.48 0.93 -7.39
N ASN A 120 -20.63 1.95 -7.32
CA ASN A 120 -19.61 2.15 -8.33
C ASN A 120 -18.50 1.08 -8.27
N ILE A 121 -18.08 0.67 -7.07
CA ILE A 121 -17.12 -0.43 -6.93
C ILE A 121 -17.72 -1.77 -7.42
N GLN A 122 -18.99 -2.04 -7.13
CA GLN A 122 -19.73 -3.19 -7.66
C GLN A 122 -19.77 -3.17 -9.19
N ASN A 123 -20.14 -2.05 -9.80
CA ASN A 123 -20.14 -1.89 -11.26
C ASN A 123 -18.74 -2.17 -11.86
N ALA A 124 -17.68 -1.73 -11.18
CA ALA A 124 -16.31 -2.00 -11.62
C ALA A 124 -16.00 -3.51 -11.56
N LEU A 125 -16.35 -4.19 -10.45
CA LEU A 125 -16.17 -5.63 -10.30
C LEU A 125 -16.97 -6.44 -11.34
N GLU A 126 -18.18 -6.00 -11.68
CA GLU A 126 -18.97 -6.60 -12.75
C GLU A 126 -18.31 -6.42 -14.12
N LYS A 127 -17.84 -5.20 -14.44
CA LYS A 127 -17.12 -4.92 -15.68
C LYS A 127 -15.80 -5.68 -15.81
N MET A 128 -15.10 -5.97 -14.71
CA MET A 128 -13.92 -6.83 -14.75
C MET A 128 -14.22 -8.23 -15.30
N LYS A 129 -15.43 -8.75 -15.12
CA LYS A 129 -15.78 -10.10 -15.62
C LYS A 129 -15.78 -10.16 -17.15
N SER A 130 -16.00 -9.03 -17.83
CA SER A 130 -16.11 -8.94 -19.29
C SER A 130 -14.97 -8.15 -19.96
N THR A 131 -14.02 -7.60 -19.21
CA THR A 131 -12.92 -6.77 -19.73
C THR A 131 -11.60 -7.53 -19.67
N GLU A 132 -10.76 -7.46 -20.71
CA GLU A 132 -9.42 -8.08 -20.74
C GLU A 132 -8.48 -7.45 -19.69
N ASN A 133 -8.58 -6.13 -19.48
CA ASN A 133 -7.78 -5.39 -18.52
C ASN A 133 -8.51 -5.22 -17.16
N LYS A 134 -8.69 -6.34 -16.45
CA LYS A 134 -9.44 -6.43 -15.18
C LYS A 134 -8.86 -5.55 -14.07
N GLU A 135 -7.55 -5.63 -13.88
CA GLU A 135 -6.81 -4.91 -12.82
C GLU A 135 -7.04 -3.40 -12.90
N SER A 136 -6.91 -2.83 -14.10
CA SER A 136 -7.04 -1.38 -14.30
C SER A 136 -8.43 -0.85 -13.92
N VAL A 137 -9.50 -1.60 -14.25
CA VAL A 137 -10.88 -1.21 -13.92
C VAL A 137 -11.06 -1.10 -12.41
N LEU A 138 -10.52 -2.06 -11.65
CA LEU A 138 -10.62 -2.06 -10.20
C LEU A 138 -9.73 -0.99 -9.56
N VAL A 139 -8.49 -0.84 -10.03
CA VAL A 139 -7.57 0.21 -9.55
C VAL A 139 -8.23 1.58 -9.66
N MET A 140 -8.79 1.93 -10.83
CA MET A 140 -9.45 3.23 -11.03
C MET A 140 -10.67 3.42 -10.11
N ALA A 141 -11.47 2.38 -9.92
CA ALA A 141 -12.65 2.45 -9.06
C ALA A 141 -12.28 2.60 -7.58
N LEU A 142 -11.27 1.86 -7.11
CA LEU A 142 -10.79 1.97 -5.73
C LEU A 142 -10.09 3.30 -5.47
N ALA A 143 -9.30 3.79 -6.42
CA ALA A 143 -8.67 5.10 -6.32
C ALA A 143 -9.72 6.20 -6.14
N GLU A 144 -10.75 6.23 -7.00
CA GLU A 144 -11.76 7.28 -6.99
C GLU A 144 -12.78 7.15 -5.86
N HIS A 145 -13.29 5.94 -5.60
CA HIS A 145 -14.43 5.73 -4.70
C HIS A 145 -14.06 5.22 -3.31
N LEU A 146 -12.79 4.89 -3.05
CA LEU A 146 -12.33 4.45 -1.73
C LEU A 146 -11.17 5.32 -1.23
N PHE A 147 -9.98 5.21 -1.83
CA PHE A 147 -8.77 5.85 -1.33
C PHE A 147 -8.82 7.37 -1.45
N GLY A 148 -9.26 7.89 -2.59
CA GLY A 148 -9.46 9.33 -2.81
C GLY A 148 -10.53 9.94 -1.92
N LYS A 149 -11.47 9.14 -1.40
CA LYS A 149 -12.52 9.64 -0.49
C LYS A 149 -12.11 9.57 0.98
N LEU A 150 -11.19 8.68 1.35
CA LEU A 150 -10.76 8.47 2.74
C LEU A 150 -9.40 9.08 3.10
N SER A 151 -8.55 9.36 2.11
CA SER A 151 -7.21 9.93 2.33
C SER A 151 -7.25 11.35 2.90
N PRO A 152 -6.22 11.78 3.65
CA PRO A 152 -6.18 13.11 4.27
C PRO A 152 -6.34 14.27 3.28
N GLY A 153 -5.67 14.20 2.12
CA GLY A 153 -5.79 15.21 1.06
C GLY A 153 -7.02 15.01 0.16
N GLN A 154 -7.75 13.90 0.31
CA GLN A 154 -8.79 13.45 -0.62
C GLN A 154 -8.31 13.45 -2.09
N GLN A 155 -7.03 13.13 -2.28
CA GLN A 155 -6.31 13.20 -3.55
C GLN A 155 -5.50 11.93 -3.73
N TYR A 156 -5.36 11.53 -4.99
CA TYR A 156 -4.64 10.33 -5.39
C TYR A 156 -4.00 10.52 -6.76
N VAL A 157 -3.00 9.69 -7.04
CA VAL A 157 -2.40 9.52 -8.35
C VAL A 157 -2.45 8.04 -8.70
N VAL A 158 -3.02 7.70 -9.85
CA VAL A 158 -2.99 6.36 -10.44
C VAL A 158 -1.81 6.26 -11.40
N ASP A 159 -1.12 5.12 -11.41
CA ASP A 159 0.00 4.91 -12.34
C ASP A 159 -0.42 5.12 -13.79
N SER A 160 0.24 6.04 -14.46
CA SER A 160 -0.02 6.37 -15.87
C SER A 160 0.09 5.17 -16.80
N ARG A 161 0.89 4.14 -16.47
CA ARG A 161 1.08 2.96 -17.33
C ARG A 161 -0.13 2.02 -17.33
N ILE A 162 -1.04 2.17 -16.36
CA ILE A 162 -2.35 1.48 -16.33
C ILE A 162 -3.23 1.95 -17.50
N LYS A 163 -3.01 3.19 -17.97
CA LYS A 163 -3.68 3.80 -19.12
C LYS A 163 -3.38 3.03 -20.42
N ASP A 164 -2.15 2.53 -20.57
CA ASP A 164 -1.62 1.97 -21.82
C ASP A 164 -1.84 0.45 -21.97
N LYS A 165 -2.30 -0.24 -20.93
CA LYS A 165 -2.65 -1.68 -20.97
C LYS A 165 -3.93 -1.98 -21.77
N GLY A 166 -4.43 -1.03 -22.58
CA GLY A 166 -5.64 -1.15 -23.39
C GLY A 166 -5.40 -0.64 -24.81
N ASN A 167 -5.14 -1.57 -25.72
CA ASN A 167 -5.08 -1.44 -27.18
C ASN A 167 -3.77 -0.88 -27.78
N ASN A 168 -3.22 -1.68 -28.71
CA ASN A 168 -2.29 -1.24 -29.74
C ASN A 168 -2.92 -0.06 -30.51
N CYS A 169 -2.32 1.12 -30.38
CA CYS A 169 -2.45 2.26 -31.29
C CYS A 169 -3.86 2.87 -31.49
N GLN A 170 -3.94 4.20 -31.32
CA GLN A 170 -4.85 5.15 -31.98
C GLN A 170 -6.22 5.49 -31.39
N GLU A 171 -6.71 4.89 -30.30
CA GLU A 171 -7.90 5.44 -29.63
C GLU A 171 -7.52 6.35 -28.46
N LYS A 172 -8.07 7.56 -28.44
CA LYS A 172 -7.96 8.53 -27.33
C LYS A 172 -8.28 7.78 -26.03
N ILE A 173 -7.25 7.54 -25.23
CA ILE A 173 -7.44 6.80 -23.99
C ILE A 173 -8.29 7.66 -23.07
N ASP A 174 -9.50 7.16 -22.78
CA ASP A 174 -10.45 7.80 -21.89
C ASP A 174 -9.86 7.86 -20.48
N ASN A 175 -9.66 9.07 -19.96
CA ASN A 175 -9.16 9.29 -18.60
C ASN A 175 -10.26 9.06 -17.55
N LYS A 176 -11.45 8.59 -17.92
CA LYS A 176 -12.56 8.43 -16.99
C LYS A 176 -12.53 7.12 -16.23
N CYS A 177 -13.13 7.17 -15.03
CA CYS A 177 -13.35 5.99 -14.21
C CYS A 177 -14.23 4.98 -14.94
N LYS A 178 -13.70 3.76 -15.11
CA LYS A 178 -14.39 2.71 -15.84
C LYS A 178 -15.60 2.11 -15.11
N CYS A 179 -15.91 2.52 -13.87
CA CYS A 179 -17.13 2.10 -13.18
C CYS A 179 -18.43 2.66 -13.79
N GLY A 180 -18.34 3.71 -14.62
CA GLY A 180 -19.49 4.39 -15.23
C GLY A 180 -19.94 5.67 -14.52
N CYS A 181 -19.15 6.21 -13.57
CA CYS A 181 -19.40 7.52 -12.97
C CYS A 181 -18.86 8.69 -13.80
N ASP A 182 -18.09 8.39 -14.85
CA ASP A 182 -17.46 9.36 -15.77
C ASP A 182 -16.52 10.39 -15.12
N THR A 183 -16.14 10.21 -13.86
CA THR A 183 -15.14 11.07 -13.19
C THR A 183 -13.77 10.90 -13.84
N GLU A 184 -13.06 12.00 -14.10
CA GLU A 184 -11.68 11.98 -14.56
C GLU A 184 -10.74 11.42 -13.48
N ILE A 185 -9.88 10.48 -13.89
CA ILE A 185 -8.86 9.85 -13.06
C ILE A 185 -7.56 10.65 -13.17
N CYS A 186 -6.99 10.97 -12.01
CA CYS A 186 -5.69 11.61 -11.90
C CYS A 186 -4.57 10.59 -12.18
N PHE A 187 -4.15 10.47 -13.43
CA PHE A 187 -2.99 9.66 -13.80
C PHE A 187 -1.68 10.43 -13.64
N GLY A 188 -0.62 9.75 -13.23
CA GLY A 188 0.71 10.35 -13.07
C GLY A 188 1.82 9.34 -12.85
N ALA A 189 3.00 9.85 -12.49
CA ALA A 189 4.16 9.03 -12.20
C ALA A 189 4.06 8.48 -10.76
N THR A 190 4.06 7.15 -10.63
CA THR A 190 4.03 6.46 -9.33
C THR A 190 5.29 5.63 -9.09
N GLY A 191 6.33 5.84 -9.91
CA GLY A 191 7.61 5.16 -9.75
C GLY A 191 8.26 5.51 -8.42
N ILE A 192 8.75 4.51 -7.71
CA ILE A 192 9.49 4.64 -6.45
C ILE A 192 10.75 3.77 -6.49
N GLY A 193 11.85 4.24 -5.91
CA GLY A 193 13.11 3.50 -5.79
C GLY A 193 14.26 4.07 -6.60
N HIS A 194 15.25 3.23 -6.91
CA HIS A 194 16.43 3.60 -7.69
C HIS A 194 16.86 2.42 -8.58
N ALA A 195 17.36 2.70 -9.79
CA ALA A 195 17.63 1.68 -10.80
C ALA A 195 18.68 0.63 -10.39
N ASP A 196 19.55 0.95 -9.43
CA ASP A 196 20.58 0.01 -8.95
C ASP A 196 20.09 -0.95 -7.86
N VAL A 197 18.91 -0.71 -7.26
CA VAL A 197 18.31 -1.53 -6.19
C VAL A 197 16.86 -1.86 -6.51
N TRP A 198 16.04 -2.21 -5.51
CA TRP A 198 14.60 -2.33 -5.72
C TRP A 198 13.95 -1.04 -6.19
N HIS A 199 13.18 -1.16 -7.26
CA HIS A 199 12.43 -0.05 -7.85
C HIS A 199 11.21 -0.54 -8.61
N GLY A 200 10.35 0.37 -9.01
CA GLY A 200 9.18 0.04 -9.81
C GLY A 200 8.07 1.02 -9.48
N PHE A 201 6.84 0.61 -9.69
CA PHE A 201 5.71 1.52 -9.66
C PHE A 201 4.57 0.89 -8.88
N VAL A 202 3.95 1.69 -8.03
CA VAL A 202 2.74 1.31 -7.28
C VAL A 202 1.50 1.73 -8.06
N ASP A 203 0.38 1.04 -7.86
CA ASP A 203 -0.82 1.30 -8.67
C ASP A 203 -1.51 2.61 -8.28
N ILE A 204 -1.53 2.93 -6.98
CA ILE A 204 -2.18 4.12 -6.42
C ILE A 204 -1.24 4.76 -5.39
N MET A 205 -1.08 6.08 -5.48
CA MET A 205 -0.39 6.90 -4.48
C MET A 205 -1.38 7.90 -3.88
N MET A 206 -1.61 7.83 -2.58
CA MET A 206 -2.42 8.81 -1.86
C MET A 206 -1.55 10.01 -1.52
N THR A 207 -2.13 11.21 -1.63
CA THR A 207 -1.38 12.46 -1.43
C THR A 207 -2.06 13.38 -0.42
N SER A 208 -1.27 14.27 0.17
CA SER A 208 -1.76 15.39 1.00
C SER A 208 -2.39 16.46 0.12
N SER A 209 -3.04 17.46 0.73
CA SER A 209 -3.60 18.61 0.00
C SER A 209 -2.58 19.37 -0.86
N ASP A 210 -1.31 19.28 -0.49
CA ASP A 210 -0.19 19.92 -1.19
C ASP A 210 0.45 18.96 -2.21
N HIS A 211 -0.25 17.90 -2.60
CA HIS A 211 0.16 16.87 -3.57
C HIS A 211 1.43 16.11 -3.18
N LYS A 212 1.79 16.08 -1.89
CA LYS A 212 2.92 15.27 -1.41
C LYS A 212 2.48 13.82 -1.23
N PRO A 213 3.30 12.83 -1.62
CA PRO A 213 3.04 11.41 -1.33
C PRO A 213 2.86 11.16 0.17
N GLU A 214 1.86 10.38 0.54
CA GLU A 214 1.53 10.07 1.96
C GLU A 214 1.52 8.56 2.23
N SER A 215 0.98 7.77 1.30
CA SER A 215 0.92 6.31 1.38
C SER A 215 0.69 5.72 -0.02
N THR A 216 0.81 4.40 -0.15
CA THR A 216 0.61 3.71 -1.44
C THR A 216 -0.34 2.54 -1.32
N ALA A 217 -0.97 2.17 -2.43
CA ALA A 217 -1.75 0.95 -2.55
C ALA A 217 -1.43 0.22 -3.87
N SER A 218 -1.50 -1.11 -3.82
CA SER A 218 -1.37 -1.97 -5.01
C SER A 218 -2.48 -3.02 -5.02
N VAL A 219 -3.00 -3.33 -6.22
CA VAL A 219 -4.08 -4.30 -6.42
C VAL A 219 -3.49 -5.59 -6.98
N TYR A 220 -3.73 -6.69 -6.29
CA TYR A 220 -3.30 -8.02 -6.71
C TYR A 220 -4.54 -8.87 -7.01
N LEU A 221 -4.79 -9.08 -8.30
CA LEU A 221 -5.74 -10.10 -8.73
C LEU A 221 -5.00 -11.43 -8.67
N ALA A 222 -5.35 -12.30 -7.72
CA ALA A 222 -4.82 -13.68 -7.71
C ALA A 222 -5.01 -14.27 -9.11
N LEU A 223 -3.90 -14.72 -9.71
CA LEU A 223 -3.91 -15.37 -11.01
C LEU A 223 -4.66 -16.70 -10.84
N ASN A 224 -5.96 -16.70 -11.08
CA ASN A 224 -6.58 -17.88 -11.65
C ASN A 224 -5.97 -17.97 -13.05
N ASP A 225 -4.97 -18.83 -13.21
CA ASP A 225 -4.31 -19.12 -14.47
C ASP A 225 -5.31 -19.80 -15.42
N ASP A 226 -6.24 -19.02 -15.97
CA ASP A 226 -6.97 -19.35 -17.18
C ASP A 226 -6.22 -18.74 -18.37
N GLY A 227 -4.95 -19.13 -18.52
CA GLY A 227 -4.16 -18.93 -19.73
C GLY A 227 -4.49 -19.99 -20.79
N PRO A 228 -4.40 -19.66 -22.09
CA PRO A 228 -5.06 -20.41 -23.16
C PRO A 228 -4.41 -21.79 -23.34
N SER A 229 -5.28 -22.80 -23.49
CA SER A 229 -4.95 -24.15 -23.96
C SER A 229 -3.98 -24.11 -25.16
N ARG A 230 -2.67 -24.20 -24.88
CA ARG A 230 -1.70 -24.64 -25.88
C ARG A 230 -1.79 -26.15 -25.93
N ASN A 231 -2.59 -26.62 -26.89
CA ASN A 231 -2.58 -27.98 -27.42
C ASN A 231 -1.13 -28.43 -27.69
N LYS A 232 -0.44 -28.99 -26.69
CA LYS A 232 0.65 -29.92 -26.93
C LYS A 232 -0.02 -31.23 -27.33
N LYS A 233 -0.09 -31.47 -28.64
CA LYS A 233 -0.28 -32.81 -29.19
C LYS A 233 0.80 -33.71 -28.59
N ILE A 234 0.43 -34.46 -27.55
CA ILE A 234 1.23 -35.58 -27.05
C ILE A 234 1.11 -36.66 -28.12
N LYS A 235 2.25 -36.98 -28.74
CA LYS A 235 2.38 -38.21 -29.52
C LYS A 235 2.22 -39.37 -28.55
N THR A 236 1.23 -40.20 -28.83
CA THR A 236 0.98 -41.51 -28.23
C THR A 236 2.25 -42.34 -28.17
N SER A 237 2.67 -42.72 -26.97
CA SER A 237 3.30 -44.01 -26.74
C SER A 237 2.86 -44.50 -25.38
N ASP A 238 2.11 -45.59 -25.41
CA ASP A 238 1.56 -46.32 -24.28
C ASP A 238 2.61 -46.57 -23.18
N ARG A 239 2.24 -46.24 -21.94
CA ARG A 239 2.46 -47.06 -20.76
C ARG A 239 1.67 -46.47 -19.59
N ASN A 240 0.79 -47.30 -19.06
CA ASN A 240 0.02 -47.07 -17.85
C ASN A 240 0.97 -46.88 -16.67
N GLU A 241 0.78 -45.80 -15.91
CA GLU A 241 0.98 -45.75 -14.46
C GLU A 241 0.07 -44.62 -13.97
N GLU A 242 -0.99 -45.02 -13.28
CA GLU A 242 -1.88 -44.15 -12.52
C GLU A 242 -1.13 -43.67 -11.26
N GLU A 243 -1.56 -42.51 -10.75
CA GLU A 243 -1.16 -41.82 -9.52
C GLU A 243 -0.30 -40.56 -9.70
N ASP A 244 -0.69 -39.51 -8.96
CA ASP A 244 -0.11 -38.17 -8.80
C ASP A 244 -0.79 -37.00 -9.52
N ASN A 245 -2.02 -36.65 -9.10
CA ASN A 245 -2.67 -35.37 -9.46
C ASN A 245 -3.36 -34.68 -8.26
N TYR A 246 -2.68 -34.57 -7.11
CA TYR A 246 -3.23 -33.86 -5.94
C TYR A 246 -2.30 -32.77 -5.32
N ASN A 247 -1.09 -32.54 -5.84
CA ASN A 247 -0.12 -31.58 -5.23
C ASN A 247 0.20 -30.32 -6.07
N LEU A 248 -0.42 -30.14 -7.24
CA LEU A 248 -0.07 -29.03 -8.15
C LEU A 248 -0.82 -27.72 -7.84
N SER A 249 -2.02 -27.76 -7.26
CA SER A 249 -2.82 -26.56 -6.99
C SER A 249 -2.38 -25.80 -5.73
N GLU A 250 -2.01 -26.53 -4.68
CA GLU A 250 -1.61 -25.94 -3.38
C GLU A 250 -0.23 -25.27 -3.48
N SER A 251 0.73 -25.92 -4.15
CA SER A 251 2.07 -25.37 -4.40
C SER A 251 2.05 -24.12 -5.30
N VAL A 252 1.14 -24.06 -6.27
CA VAL A 252 0.96 -22.89 -7.14
C VAL A 252 0.34 -21.73 -6.36
N GLN A 253 -0.67 -21.97 -5.50
CA GLN A 253 -1.28 -20.94 -4.65
C GLN A 253 -0.29 -20.37 -3.63
N GLU A 254 0.49 -21.22 -2.95
CA GLU A 254 1.53 -20.78 -2.01
C GLU A 254 2.62 -19.97 -2.70
N SER A 255 3.05 -20.38 -3.91
CA SER A 255 4.02 -19.61 -4.70
C SER A 255 3.49 -18.24 -5.15
N SER A 256 2.17 -18.11 -5.36
CA SER A 256 1.55 -16.85 -5.78
C SER A 256 1.44 -15.86 -4.61
N LEU A 257 1.11 -16.36 -3.41
CA LEU A 257 1.06 -15.54 -2.20
C LEU A 257 2.45 -15.07 -1.77
N ASN A 258 3.47 -15.94 -1.88
CA ASN A 258 4.85 -15.55 -1.61
C ASN A 258 5.32 -14.44 -2.55
N LYS A 259 4.99 -14.51 -3.85
CA LYS A 259 5.30 -13.43 -4.80
C LYS A 259 4.59 -12.11 -4.47
N ILE A 260 3.32 -12.16 -4.03
CA ILE A 260 2.60 -10.97 -3.55
C ILE A 260 3.28 -10.41 -2.31
N GLN A 261 3.71 -11.29 -1.39
CA GLN A 261 4.39 -10.92 -0.16
C GLN A 261 5.74 -10.23 -0.42
N ASP A 262 6.55 -10.78 -1.31
CA ASP A 262 7.85 -10.23 -1.69
C ASP A 262 7.69 -8.86 -2.33
N ARG A 263 6.82 -8.77 -3.33
CA ARG A 263 6.54 -7.52 -4.04
C ARG A 263 6.01 -6.45 -3.12
N ALA A 264 5.01 -6.77 -2.30
CA ALA A 264 4.44 -5.80 -1.39
C ALA A 264 5.43 -5.37 -0.30
N THR A 265 6.29 -6.28 0.17
CA THR A 265 7.36 -5.93 1.11
C THR A 265 8.37 -4.97 0.47
N ALA A 266 8.86 -5.29 -0.73
CA ALA A 266 9.79 -4.43 -1.46
C ALA A 266 9.19 -3.04 -1.70
N GLU A 267 7.95 -2.98 -2.18
CA GLU A 267 7.21 -1.72 -2.38
C GLU A 267 7.08 -0.92 -1.07
N THR A 268 6.79 -1.59 0.06
CA THR A 268 6.62 -0.92 1.36
C THR A 268 7.94 -0.35 1.89
N VAL A 269 9.00 -1.16 1.90
CA VAL A 269 10.32 -0.75 2.41
C VAL A 269 10.89 0.39 1.57
N VAL A 270 10.87 0.26 0.24
CA VAL A 270 11.36 1.32 -0.66
C VAL A 270 10.57 2.60 -0.50
N PHE A 271 9.23 2.53 -0.46
CA PHE A 271 8.41 3.72 -0.26
C PHE A 271 8.70 4.39 1.08
N ALA A 272 8.78 3.61 2.17
CA ALA A 272 9.01 4.13 3.51
C ALA A 272 10.38 4.80 3.65
N LEU A 273 11.44 4.19 3.10
CA LEU A 273 12.79 4.78 3.09
C LEU A 273 12.84 6.04 2.22
N ALA A 274 12.27 6.00 1.01
CA ALA A 274 12.21 7.17 0.13
C ALA A 274 11.40 8.31 0.77
N TYR A 275 10.32 7.96 1.46
CA TYR A 275 9.49 8.91 2.20
C TYR A 275 10.26 9.54 3.37
N GLN A 276 11.10 8.77 4.08
CA GLN A 276 11.96 9.27 5.16
C GLN A 276 12.99 10.31 4.66
N ILE A 277 13.49 10.16 3.44
CA ILE A 277 14.43 11.13 2.81
C ILE A 277 13.75 12.49 2.63
N ILE A 278 12.52 12.51 2.10
CA ILE A 278 11.79 13.75 1.81
C ILE A 278 11.08 14.35 3.03
N ASN A 279 10.71 13.51 4.00
CA ASN A 279 10.04 13.90 5.24
C ASN A 279 10.71 13.14 6.40
N PRO A 280 11.76 13.71 7.01
CA PRO A 280 12.41 13.12 8.18
C PRO A 280 11.47 13.17 9.38
N ILE A 281 10.61 12.15 9.50
CA ILE A 281 9.69 11.97 10.63
C ILE A 281 10.31 10.94 11.57
N SER A 282 10.23 11.16 12.88
CA SER A 282 10.77 10.23 13.87
C SER A 282 9.87 9.01 14.08
N ALA A 283 10.40 7.81 13.87
CA ALA A 283 9.88 6.54 14.38
C ALA A 283 8.42 6.17 14.05
N VAL A 284 7.90 6.59 12.88
CA VAL A 284 6.51 6.32 12.48
C VAL A 284 6.44 5.18 11.45
N PHE A 285 5.55 4.22 11.68
CA PHE A 285 5.19 3.18 10.72
C PHE A 285 4.53 3.78 9.47
N ILE A 286 5.15 3.62 8.30
CA ILE A 286 4.63 4.11 7.02
C ILE A 286 3.84 2.99 6.33
N PRO A 287 2.53 3.18 6.06
CA PRO A 287 1.69 2.12 5.55
C PRO A 287 1.69 1.99 4.03
N LYS A 288 1.49 0.75 3.60
CA LYS A 288 1.06 0.33 2.27
C LYS A 288 -0.18 -0.53 2.39
N ILE A 289 -1.13 -0.32 1.48
CA ILE A 289 -2.35 -1.11 1.38
C ILE A 289 -2.23 -2.10 0.22
N ILE A 290 -2.40 -3.39 0.51
CA ILE A 290 -2.48 -4.46 -0.48
C ILE A 290 -3.95 -4.79 -0.66
N ILE A 291 -4.47 -4.67 -1.87
CA ILE A 291 -5.86 -4.99 -2.17
C ILE A 291 -5.93 -6.29 -2.97
N CYS A 292 -6.69 -7.24 -2.45
CA CYS A 292 -7.22 -8.38 -3.20
C CYS A 292 -8.73 -8.10 -3.46
N PRO A 293 -9.39 -8.79 -4.41
CA PRO A 293 -10.75 -8.43 -4.82
C PRO A 293 -11.78 -8.26 -3.69
N ASN A 294 -11.70 -9.06 -2.63
CA ASN A 294 -12.68 -9.06 -1.54
C ASN A 294 -12.09 -8.60 -0.20
N GLU A 295 -10.80 -8.36 -0.11
CA GLU A 295 -10.08 -8.18 1.14
C GLU A 295 -8.85 -7.32 0.95
N PHE A 296 -8.29 -6.84 2.05
CA PHE A 296 -7.04 -6.09 2.02
C PHE A 296 -6.14 -6.45 3.19
N TYR A 297 -4.85 -6.19 3.00
CA TYR A 297 -3.83 -6.30 4.01
C TYR A 297 -3.13 -4.95 4.15
N ILE A 298 -2.61 -4.70 5.33
CA ILE A 298 -1.80 -3.52 5.62
C ILE A 298 -0.39 -4.01 5.93
N VAL A 299 0.58 -3.46 5.21
CA VAL A 299 1.99 -3.64 5.51
C VAL A 299 2.53 -2.30 5.95
N MET A 300 3.31 -2.25 7.01
CA MET A 300 3.92 -1.01 7.45
C MET A 300 5.39 -1.24 7.75
N TYR A 301 6.23 -0.28 7.36
CA TYR A 301 7.65 -0.28 7.67
C TYR A 301 8.02 1.00 8.41
N GLU A 302 8.78 0.85 9.50
CA GLU A 302 9.37 1.94 10.25
C GLU A 302 10.89 1.95 9.97
N PRO A 303 11.41 2.95 9.24
CA PRO A 303 12.77 2.94 8.74
C PRO A 303 13.86 3.24 9.78
N VAL A 304 13.55 3.91 10.89
CA VAL A 304 14.55 4.31 11.91
C VAL A 304 15.02 3.11 12.73
N HIS A 305 14.10 2.28 13.18
CA HIS A 305 14.37 1.09 13.99
C HIS A 305 14.39 -0.20 13.16
N ASP A 306 14.15 -0.10 11.85
CA ASP A 306 14.11 -1.23 10.92
C ASP A 306 13.05 -2.25 11.39
N VAL A 307 11.77 -1.85 11.41
CA VAL A 307 10.66 -2.69 11.89
C VAL A 307 9.62 -2.86 10.80
N LEU A 308 9.29 -4.12 10.49
CA LEU A 308 8.30 -4.49 9.47
C LEU A 308 7.13 -5.24 10.11
N VAL A 309 5.92 -4.76 9.85
CA VAL A 309 4.68 -5.41 10.31
C VAL A 309 3.71 -5.67 9.17
N TRP A 310 2.99 -6.79 9.26
CA TRP A 310 1.89 -7.14 8.36
C TRP A 310 0.63 -7.43 9.17
N SER A 311 -0.51 -6.92 8.72
CA SER A 311 -1.80 -7.26 9.31
C SER A 311 -2.27 -8.66 8.90
N THR A 312 -3.17 -9.23 9.71
CA THR A 312 -4.11 -10.24 9.21
C THR A 312 -5.07 -9.61 8.18
N GLU A 313 -5.81 -10.44 7.45
CA GLU A 313 -6.76 -9.98 6.44
C GLU A 313 -7.89 -9.08 7.00
N PHE A 314 -8.26 -8.08 6.22
CA PHE A 314 -9.46 -7.28 6.43
C PHE A 314 -10.46 -7.58 5.32
N PRO A 315 -11.66 -8.10 5.62
CA PRO A 315 -12.68 -8.27 4.60
C PRO A 315 -13.10 -6.89 4.11
N LEU A 316 -12.96 -6.61 2.82
CA LEU A 316 -13.34 -5.33 2.22
C LEU A 316 -14.80 -5.38 1.77
N ILE A 317 -15.17 -6.45 1.07
CA ILE A 317 -16.48 -6.63 0.44
C ILE A 317 -17.13 -7.89 1.02
N CYS A 318 -18.35 -7.73 1.52
CA CYS A 318 -19.19 -8.86 1.91
C CYS A 318 -19.61 -9.65 0.67
N GLN A 319 -19.29 -10.94 0.58
CA GLN A 319 -19.63 -11.72 -0.61
C GLN A 319 -21.14 -11.97 -0.78
N SER A 320 -21.92 -11.92 0.31
CA SER A 320 -23.36 -12.24 0.25
C SER A 320 -24.22 -11.09 -0.28
N ASP A 321 -23.85 -9.83 0.00
CA ASP A 321 -24.61 -8.65 -0.42
C ASP A 321 -23.76 -7.61 -1.16
N PHE A 322 -22.51 -7.95 -1.47
CA PHE A 322 -21.52 -7.11 -2.18
C PHE A 322 -21.25 -5.74 -1.53
N LYS A 323 -21.54 -5.57 -0.23
CA LYS A 323 -21.35 -4.29 0.46
C LYS A 323 -19.96 -4.12 1.06
N LEU A 324 -19.50 -2.88 1.13
CA LEU A 324 -18.30 -2.52 1.86
C LEU A 324 -18.50 -2.73 3.36
N GLN A 325 -17.52 -3.39 3.98
CA GLN A 325 -17.49 -3.66 5.40
C GLN A 325 -17.14 -2.40 6.18
N GLY A 326 -18.12 -1.84 6.91
CA GLY A 326 -17.93 -0.59 7.65
C GLY A 326 -16.77 -0.63 8.64
N VAL A 327 -16.55 -1.76 9.31
CA VAL A 327 -15.40 -1.97 10.21
C VAL A 327 -14.07 -1.79 9.47
N SER A 328 -13.97 -2.34 8.27
CA SER A 328 -12.75 -2.28 7.44
C SER A 328 -12.54 -0.90 6.84
N ILE A 329 -13.63 -0.16 6.56
CA ILE A 329 -13.56 1.27 6.18
C ILE A 329 -12.99 2.13 7.31
N VAL A 330 -13.43 1.90 8.55
CA VAL A 330 -12.87 2.61 9.72
C VAL A 330 -11.39 2.27 9.91
N ALA A 331 -11.02 0.99 9.76
CA ALA A 331 -9.63 0.55 9.83
C ALA A 331 -8.76 1.22 8.75
N LEU A 332 -9.23 1.22 7.50
CA LEU A 332 -8.53 1.83 6.38
C LEU A 332 -8.38 3.34 6.57
N TRP A 333 -9.42 4.05 6.99
CA TRP A 333 -9.36 5.47 7.32
C TRP A 333 -8.30 5.77 8.40
N MET A 334 -8.26 4.96 9.46
CA MET A 334 -7.30 5.13 10.55
C MET A 334 -5.86 4.97 10.06
N VAL A 335 -5.62 4.00 9.17
CA VAL A 335 -4.30 3.73 8.56
C VAL A 335 -3.90 4.81 7.55
N LEU A 336 -4.82 5.30 6.73
CA LEU A 336 -4.55 6.42 5.82
C LEU A 336 -4.22 7.72 6.56
N ASN A 337 -4.63 7.83 7.83
CA ASN A 337 -4.33 8.93 8.73
C ASN A 337 -3.29 8.54 9.79
N TYR A 338 -2.37 7.62 9.47
CA TYR A 338 -1.40 7.03 10.41
C TYR A 338 -0.62 8.09 11.20
N LYS A 339 -0.21 9.22 10.60
CA LYS A 339 0.50 10.31 11.31
C LYS A 339 -0.27 10.90 12.49
N LEU A 340 -1.60 10.80 12.47
CA LEU A 340 -2.47 11.31 13.54
C LEU A 340 -2.82 10.25 14.58
N PHE A 341 -2.81 8.98 14.19
CA PHE A 341 -3.47 7.91 14.96
C PHE A 341 -2.58 6.72 15.30
N CYS A 342 -1.50 6.50 14.55
CA CYS A 342 -0.53 5.44 14.81
C CYS A 342 0.44 5.91 15.89
N ASN A 343 0.67 5.06 16.88
CA ASN A 343 1.71 5.26 17.87
C ASN A 343 3.06 4.89 17.24
N GLY A 344 4.07 5.71 17.47
CA GLY A 344 5.44 5.45 16.99
C GLY A 344 6.07 4.23 17.70
N VAL A 345 7.10 3.65 17.10
CA VAL A 345 7.81 2.49 17.68
C VAL A 345 8.31 2.79 19.11
N GLU A 346 8.85 3.98 19.32
CA GLU A 346 9.38 4.44 20.62
C GLU A 346 8.29 4.58 21.71
N GLU A 347 7.03 4.79 21.32
CA GLU A 347 5.91 4.84 22.28
C GLU A 347 5.40 3.45 22.65
N LEU A 348 5.64 2.46 21.78
CA LEU A 348 5.08 1.12 21.90
C LEU A 348 6.05 0.12 22.52
N PHE A 349 7.36 0.33 22.37
CA PHE A 349 8.38 -0.64 22.74
C PHE A 349 9.55 0.02 23.47
N ASP A 350 9.86 -0.47 24.67
CA ASP A 350 11.06 -0.07 25.43
C ASP A 350 12.34 -0.65 24.79
N ASP A 351 12.25 -1.85 24.20
CA ASP A 351 13.33 -2.49 23.45
C ASP A 351 12.78 -3.03 22.12
N VAL A 352 13.43 -2.64 21.02
CA VAL A 352 13.07 -3.02 19.65
C VAL A 352 13.87 -4.22 19.14
N SER A 353 14.89 -4.69 19.88
CA SER A 353 15.83 -5.71 19.43
C SER A 353 15.15 -6.99 18.92
N GLU A 354 14.10 -7.44 19.61
CA GLU A 354 13.36 -8.66 19.27
C GLU A 354 12.48 -8.48 18.02
N ILE A 355 12.05 -7.26 17.71
CA ILE A 355 11.11 -6.94 16.62
C ILE A 355 11.77 -6.35 15.37
N LYS A 356 13.10 -6.14 15.38
CA LYS A 356 13.84 -5.68 14.20
C LYS A 356 13.67 -6.61 13.00
N ALA A 357 13.40 -6.04 11.84
CA ALA A 357 13.29 -6.74 10.58
C ALA A 357 14.67 -7.13 10.02
N ASP A 358 15.76 -6.47 10.46
CA ASP A 358 17.13 -6.73 10.00
C ASP A 358 17.34 -6.46 8.49
N PHE A 359 16.50 -5.63 7.85
CA PHE A 359 16.66 -5.29 6.44
C PHE A 359 18.03 -4.65 6.19
N SER A 360 18.36 -3.61 6.96
CA SER A 360 19.62 -2.86 6.84
C SER A 360 20.86 -3.73 6.97
N ASN A 361 20.80 -4.80 7.78
CA ASN A 361 21.87 -5.76 7.98
C ASN A 361 22.01 -6.75 6.80
N GLN A 362 20.98 -6.92 5.97
CA GLN A 362 21.05 -7.73 4.75
C GLN A 362 21.60 -6.96 3.55
N ILE A 363 21.70 -5.62 3.64
CA ILE A 363 22.12 -4.78 2.52
C ILE A 363 23.62 -4.48 2.63
N ASP A 364 24.34 -4.66 1.52
CA ASP A 364 25.75 -4.28 1.45
C ASP A 364 25.92 -2.75 1.53
N VAL A 365 27.09 -2.31 1.99
CA VAL A 365 27.32 -0.90 2.36
C VAL A 365 27.02 0.05 1.20
N GLU A 366 27.38 -0.34 -0.03
CA GLU A 366 27.19 0.48 -1.22
C GLU A 366 25.71 0.68 -1.56
N ASN A 367 24.89 -0.39 -1.55
CA ASN A 367 23.46 -0.27 -1.82
C ASN A 367 22.70 0.35 -0.66
N TRP A 368 23.15 0.14 0.59
CA TRP A 368 22.52 0.76 1.75
C TRP A 368 22.58 2.29 1.67
N GLU A 369 23.66 2.86 1.14
CA GLU A 369 23.74 4.30 0.89
C GLU A 369 22.74 4.78 -0.18
N ILE A 370 22.39 3.94 -1.16
CA ILE A 370 21.32 4.21 -2.12
C ILE A 370 19.98 4.26 -1.39
N TYR A 371 19.66 3.24 -0.60
CA TYR A 371 18.43 3.17 0.19
C TYR A 371 18.26 4.35 1.17
N LYS A 372 19.35 4.86 1.75
CA LYS A 372 19.31 5.99 2.69
C LYS A 372 19.17 7.36 2.04
N SER A 373 19.64 7.55 0.82
CA SER A 373 19.91 8.91 0.31
C SER A 373 19.56 9.16 -1.15
N LYS A 374 19.31 8.12 -1.96
CA LYS A 374 19.13 8.24 -3.41
C LYS A 374 17.81 7.69 -3.94
N LEU A 375 16.93 7.19 -3.07
CA LEU A 375 15.62 6.73 -3.50
C LEU A 375 14.75 7.92 -3.90
N GLU A 376 14.00 7.75 -4.99
CA GLU A 376 13.11 8.77 -5.52
C GLU A 376 11.64 8.32 -5.43
N ILE A 377 10.72 9.29 -5.43
CA ILE A 377 9.27 9.09 -5.50
C ILE A 377 8.71 9.92 -6.65
N GLY A 378 7.80 9.33 -7.44
CA GLY A 378 7.21 9.97 -8.61
C GLY A 378 8.06 9.86 -9.87
N VAL A 379 8.89 8.81 -9.96
CA VAL A 379 9.75 8.55 -11.12
C VAL A 379 8.90 8.14 -12.32
N GLN A 380 9.13 8.76 -13.49
CA GLN A 380 8.40 8.43 -14.73
C GLN A 380 8.91 7.15 -15.38
N SER A 381 10.22 6.91 -15.32
CA SER A 381 10.88 5.73 -15.86
C SER A 381 12.18 5.46 -15.13
N PHE A 382 12.45 4.21 -14.80
CA PHE A 382 13.78 3.78 -14.39
C PHE A 382 14.56 3.49 -15.67
N GLY A 383 15.62 4.25 -15.93
CA GLY A 383 16.48 3.98 -17.08
C GLY A 383 17.04 2.56 -16.99
N ALA A 384 17.15 1.86 -18.13
CA ALA A 384 18.05 0.73 -18.17
C ALA A 384 19.44 1.31 -17.83
N ALA A 385 20.05 0.85 -16.73
CA ALA A 385 21.45 1.15 -16.48
C ALA A 385 22.19 0.88 -17.79
N PRO A 386 22.97 1.82 -18.33
CA PRO A 386 23.73 1.54 -19.52
C PRO A 386 24.57 0.31 -19.21
N HIS A 387 24.31 -0.79 -19.91
CA HIS A 387 25.28 -1.86 -19.99
C HIS A 387 26.54 -1.20 -20.52
N ILE A 388 27.49 -0.89 -19.63
CA ILE A 388 28.84 -0.54 -20.01
C ILE A 388 29.41 -1.83 -20.59
N ASN A 389 29.11 -2.08 -21.87
CA ASN A 389 29.94 -2.89 -22.71
C ASN A 389 31.25 -2.12 -22.81
N LEU A 390 32.18 -2.47 -21.93
CA LEU A 390 33.54 -1.99 -21.91
C LEU A 390 34.29 -2.61 -23.09
N VAL A 391 33.88 -2.25 -24.32
CA VAL A 391 34.58 -2.60 -25.55
C VAL A 391 34.44 -1.43 -26.53
N HIS A 392 35.52 -0.64 -26.59
CA HIS A 392 35.93 0.25 -27.67
C HIS A 392 34.95 1.29 -28.22
N SER A 393 35.17 2.56 -27.86
CA SER A 393 35.30 3.64 -28.83
C SER A 393 35.80 4.92 -28.15
N LEU A 394 37.13 5.07 -28.09
CA LEU A 394 37.76 6.39 -28.06
C LEU A 394 37.40 7.11 -29.35
N ARG A 395 36.57 8.16 -29.28
CA ARG A 395 36.61 9.25 -30.26
C ARG A 395 36.42 10.57 -29.54
N GLU A 396 37.43 11.41 -29.75
CA GLU A 396 37.59 12.79 -29.31
C GLU A 396 36.33 13.62 -29.58
N VAL A 397 35.94 14.41 -28.60
CA VAL A 397 35.05 15.56 -28.83
C VAL A 397 35.72 16.77 -28.19
N ASP A 398 36.10 17.70 -29.05
CA ASP A 398 36.76 18.96 -28.74
C ASP A 398 35.93 19.82 -27.77
N PHE A 399 36.57 20.26 -26.69
CA PHE A 399 36.02 21.27 -25.79
C PHE A 399 36.24 22.67 -26.38
N VAL A 400 35.16 23.34 -26.80
CA VAL A 400 35.16 24.78 -27.07
C VAL A 400 34.64 25.50 -25.82
N PHE A 401 35.54 26.18 -25.10
CA PHE A 401 35.18 27.10 -24.02
C PHE A 401 34.76 28.47 -24.57
N PRO A 402 33.63 29.07 -24.12
CA PRO A 402 33.36 30.48 -24.36
C PRO A 402 34.20 31.36 -23.43
N LYS A 403 34.93 32.32 -24.01
CA LYS A 403 35.60 33.40 -23.28
C LYS A 403 34.55 34.31 -22.62
N LEU A 404 34.63 34.45 -21.30
CA LEU A 404 33.96 35.51 -20.55
C LEU A 404 34.57 36.87 -20.92
N LYS A 405 33.70 37.86 -21.14
CA LYS A 405 34.04 39.28 -21.25
C LYS A 405 34.13 39.91 -19.87
#